data_AF-A0A7Y3GNE8-F1
#
_entry.id   AF-A0A7Y3GNE8-F1
#
_cell.length_a   1.000
_cell.length_b   1.000
_cell.length_c   1.000
_cell.angle_alpha   90.00
_cell.angle_beta   90.00
_cell.angle_gamma   90.00
#
_symmetry.space_group_name_H-M   'P 1'
#
loop_
_entity.id
_entity.type
_entity.pdbx_description
1 polymer ?
#
loop_
_entity_poly.entity_id
_entity_poly.type
_entity_poly.pdbx_seq_one_letter_code
_entity_poly.pdbx_strand_id
1 'polypeptide(L)' 'MHKEEKIIVGISVGDLNGIGGELIVKTFSDNRFLELCTPVIFASAKYFSFLK' A
#
# COMPACT_ATOMS: atom_id res chain seq x y z
N MET A 1 -10.41 -25.44 7.77
CA MET A 1 -10.56 -24.20 6.97
C MET A 1 -9.24 -23.94 6.27
N HIS A 2 -9.18 -24.10 4.95
CA HIS A 2 -8.05 -23.56 4.19
C HIS A 2 -8.11 -22.04 4.32
N LYS A 3 -7.17 -21.44 5.03
CA LYS A 3 -6.99 -20.00 5.03
C LYS A 3 -6.45 -19.67 3.64
N GLU A 4 -7.28 -19.14 2.76
CA GLU A 4 -6.79 -18.67 1.45
C GLU A 4 -5.65 -17.70 1.72
N GLU A 5 -4.47 -18.02 1.19
CA GLU A 5 -3.30 -17.17 1.36
C GLU A 5 -3.54 -15.88 0.57
N LYS A 6 -3.51 -14.75 1.28
CA LYS A 6 -3.66 -13.44 0.65
C LYS A 6 -2.52 -13.24 -0.33
N ILE A 7 -2.84 -12.83 -1.55
CA ILE A 7 -1.85 -12.51 -2.57
C ILE A 7 -0.95 -11.39 -2.06
N ILE A 8 0.36 -11.54 -2.22
CA ILE A 8 1.34 -10.50 -1.88
C ILE A 8 1.51 -9.61 -3.11
N VAL A 9 1.24 -8.31 -2.97
CA VAL A 9 1.31 -7.35 -4.09
C VAL A 9 2.41 -6.33 -3.80
N GLY A 10 3.47 -6.37 -4.60
CA GLY A 10 4.52 -5.35 -4.56
C GLY A 10 4.08 -4.07 -5.29
N ILE A 11 4.22 -2.92 -4.64
CA ILE A 11 3.81 -1.62 -5.16
C ILE A 11 4.99 -0.66 -5.09
N SER A 12 5.45 -0.15 -6.23
CA SER A 12 6.39 0.97 -6.26
C SER A 12 5.61 2.29 -6.17
N VAL A 13 6.16 3.28 -5.45
CA VAL A 13 5.49 4.59 -5.28
C VAL A 13 5.52 5.46 -6.55
N GLY A 14 6.43 5.16 -7.48
CA GLY A 14 6.67 5.99 -8.67
C GLY A 14 7.44 7.26 -8.33
N ASP A 15 7.04 8.39 -8.92
CA ASP A 15 7.62 9.70 -8.63
C ASP A 15 7.16 10.21 -7.26
N LEU A 16 8.12 10.51 -6.38
CA LEU A 16 7.87 11.03 -5.02
C LEU A 16 7.23 12.42 -5.02
N ASN A 17 7.36 13.20 -6.09
CA ASN A 17 6.70 14.50 -6.25
C ASN A 17 5.29 14.37 -6.83
N GLY A 18 4.90 13.16 -7.26
CA GLY A 18 3.55 12.86 -7.72
C GLY A 18 2.59 12.55 -6.57
N ILE A 19 1.35 12.24 -6.93
CA ILE A 19 0.29 11.88 -5.98
C ILE A 19 0.27 10.40 -5.58
N GLY A 20 1.21 9.60 -6.09
CA GLY A 20 1.21 8.13 -5.93
C GLY A 20 1.22 7.70 -4.46
N GLY A 21 2.04 8.34 -3.63
CA GLY A 21 2.11 8.05 -2.19
C GLY A 21 0.79 8.33 -1.46
N GLU A 22 0.17 9.48 -1.71
CA GLU A 22 -1.13 9.84 -1.10
C GLU A 22 -2.23 8.85 -1.51
N LEU A 23 -2.24 8.45 -2.78
CA LEU A 23 -3.22 7.49 -3.29
C LEU A 23 -3.04 6.13 -2.63
N ILE A 24 -1.81 5.64 -2.48
CA ILE A 24 -1.50 4.39 -1.78
C ILE A 24 -2.05 4.42 -0.35
N VAL A 25 -1.78 5.49 0.41
CA VAL A 25 -2.29 5.63 1.80
C VAL A 25 -3.82 5.62 1.82
N LYS A 26 -4.47 6.39 0.94
CA LYS A 26 -5.94 6.44 0.86
C LYS A 26 -6.56 5.10 0.47
N THR A 27 -5.96 4.37 -0.48
CA THR A 27 -6.44 3.05 -0.92
C THR A 27 -6.40 2.03 0.22
N PHE A 28 -5.29 1.97 0.96
CA PHE A 28 -5.12 0.98 2.03
C PHE A 28 -5.64 1.42 3.41
N SER A 29 -6.13 2.66 3.52
CA SER A 29 -6.93 3.10 4.68
C SER A 29 -8.28 2.40 4.73
N ASP A 30 -8.76 1.86 3.61
CA ASP A 30 -9.93 0.99 3.55
C ASP A 30 -9.52 -0.47 3.77
N ASN A 31 -9.93 -1.03 4.92
CA ASN A 31 -9.59 -2.39 5.33
C ASN A 31 -10.06 -3.48 4.35
N ARG A 32 -11.04 -3.20 3.48
CA ARG A 32 -11.52 -4.17 2.48
C ARG A 32 -10.41 -4.59 1.52
N PHE A 33 -9.47 -3.69 1.20
CA PHE A 33 -8.30 -4.05 0.39
C PHE A 33 -7.35 -5.01 1.10
N LEU A 34 -7.22 -4.87 2.41
CA LEU A 34 -6.39 -5.75 3.23
C LEU A 34 -7.00 -7.15 3.38
N GLU A 35 -8.30 -7.33 3.10
CA GLU A 35 -8.92 -8.66 3.00
C GLU A 35 -8.52 -9.38 1.72
N LEU A 36 -8.29 -8.63 0.63
CA LEU A 36 -7.96 -9.16 -0.70
C LEU A 36 -6.46 -9.49 -0.87
N CYS A 37 -5.56 -8.66 -0.32
CA CYS A 37 -4.13 -8.81 -0.52
C CYS A 37 -3.30 -8.32 0.67
N THR A 38 -2.01 -8.67 0.65
CA THR A 38 -0.98 -8.08 1.52
C THR A 38 -0.12 -7.14 0.67
N PRO A 39 -0.31 -5.81 0.76
CA PRO A 39 0.49 -4.87 -0.02
C PRO A 39 1.90 -4.72 0.58
N VAL A 40 2.91 -4.74 -0.29
CA VAL A 40 4.32 -4.44 0.06
C VAL A 40 4.73 -3.19 -0.70
N ILE A 41 4.83 -2.07 0.01
CA ILE A 41 5.13 -0.77 -0.58
C ILE A 41 6.65 -0.57 -0.62
N PHE A 42 7.21 -0.49 -1.81
CA PHE A 42 8.62 -0.19 -2.07
C PHE A 42 8.82 1.32 -2.16
N ALA A 43 9.12 1.95 -1.02
CA ALA A 43 9.37 3.38 -0.91
C ALA A 43 10.13 3.74 0.38
N SER A 44 10.52 5.02 0.50
CA SER A 44 11.10 5.55 1.75
C SER A 44 10.02 5.69 2.83
N ALA A 45 10.21 4.99 3.96
CA ALA A 45 9.33 5.12 5.13
C ALA A 45 9.26 6.57 5.65
N LYS A 46 10.36 7.33 5.54
CA LYS A 46 10.39 8.75 5.91
C LYS A 46 9.42 9.58 5.06
N TYR A 47 9.37 9.32 3.75
CA TYR A 47 8.43 10.02 2.87
C TYR A 47 6.97 9.71 3.26
N PHE A 48 6.64 8.44 3.48
CA PHE A 48 5.29 8.04 3.90
C PHE A 48 4.89 8.56 5.28
N SER A 49 5.84 8.82 6.19
CA SER A 49 5.53 9.43 7.49
C SER A 49 4.98 10.86 7.41
N PHE A 50 5.19 11.54 6.28
CA PHE A 50 4.62 12.87 6.02
C PHE A 50 3.26 12.83 5.33
N LEU A 51 2.88 11.69 4.77
CA LEU A 51 1.59 11.47 4.12
C LEU A 51 0.58 11.00 5.18
N LYS A 52 -0.49 11.77 5.38
CA LYS A 52 -1.56 11.46 6.34
C LYS A 52 -2.78 10.89 5.64
#